data_AF-C0NSP2-F1
#
_entry.id   AF-C0NSP2-F1
#
_cell.length_a   1.000
_cell.length_b   1.000
_cell.length_c   1.000
_cell.angle_alpha   90.00
_cell.angle_beta   90.00
_cell.angle_gamma   90.00
#
_symmetry.space_group_name_H-M   'P 1'
#
loop_
_entity.id
_entity.type
_entity.pdbx_description
1 polymer ?
#
loop_
_entity_poly.entity_id
_entity_poly.type
_entity_poly.pdbx_seq_one_letter_code
_entity_poly.pdbx_strand_id
1 'polypeptide(L)'
;MAFKDSTKKSEKQKQSPSEIIADIPPLKDVKFNSMKALHRLPAVNLPNNIDPQSPYALFSLYISEADIQNITSSTNAYAEIQISRNPALNP
;
A
#
# COMPACT_ATOMS: atom_id res chain seq x y z
N MET A 1 -49.21 18.87 11.19
CA MET A 1 -48.12 17.88 11.32
C MET A 1 -46.88 18.47 10.66
N ALA A 2 -45.90 18.91 11.45
CA ALA A 2 -44.64 19.47 10.94
C ALA A 2 -43.51 18.54 11.37
N PHE A 3 -42.80 17.98 10.38
CA PHE A 3 -41.57 17.22 10.58
C PHE A 3 -40.48 18.20 11.03
N LYS A 4 -39.99 18.06 12.27
CA LYS A 4 -38.78 18.74 12.71
C LYS A 4 -37.58 17.98 12.17
N ASP A 5 -36.90 18.61 11.21
CA ASP A 5 -35.55 18.26 10.80
C ASP A 5 -34.62 18.18 12.02
N SER A 6 -33.95 17.04 12.18
CA SER A 6 -32.82 16.91 13.09
C SER A 6 -31.64 16.36 12.30
N THR A 7 -31.02 17.25 11.54
CA THR A 7 -29.71 17.08 10.91
C THR A 7 -28.63 17.08 12.00
N LYS A 8 -28.44 15.96 12.69
CA LYS A 8 -27.21 15.70 13.44
C LYS A 8 -26.16 15.12 12.50
N LYS A 9 -25.43 16.00 11.80
CA LYS A 9 -24.11 15.64 11.27
C LYS A 9 -23.15 15.56 12.46
N SER A 10 -23.02 14.40 13.08
CA SER A 10 -21.91 14.16 13.99
C SER A 10 -20.64 14.04 13.16
N GLU A 11 -19.87 15.12 13.07
CA GLU A 11 -18.46 15.01 12.70
C GLU A 11 -17.82 14.03 13.67
N LYS A 12 -17.38 12.86 13.17
CA LYS A 12 -16.60 11.92 13.95
C LYS A 12 -15.29 12.61 14.30
N GLN A 13 -15.22 13.13 15.52
CA GLN A 13 -14.01 13.66 16.11
C GLN A 13 -12.91 12.61 15.94
N LYS A 14 -11.84 12.96 15.21
CA LYS A 14 -10.71 12.05 15.00
C LYS A 14 -10.05 11.80 16.35
N GLN A 15 -10.13 10.57 16.87
CA GLN A 15 -9.40 10.17 18.07
C GLN A 15 -7.90 10.43 17.86
N SER A 16 -7.26 10.97 18.88
CA SER A 16 -5.81 11.09 18.94
C SER A 16 -5.16 9.70 19.03
N PRO A 17 -3.92 9.52 18.55
CA PRO A 17 -3.21 8.24 18.69
C PRO A 17 -3.14 7.75 20.14
N SER A 18 -3.05 8.66 21.12
CA SER A 18 -3.06 8.33 22.55
C SER A 18 -4.39 7.74 23.02
N GLU A 19 -5.52 8.27 22.55
CA GLU A 19 -6.85 7.73 22.89
C GLU A 19 -7.03 6.33 22.30
N ILE A 20 -6.57 6.12 21.05
CA ILE A 20 -6.63 4.80 20.40
C ILE A 20 -5.81 3.76 21.18
N ILE A 21 -4.63 4.14 21.68
CA ILE A 21 -3.77 3.23 22.46
C ILE A 21 -4.39 2.94 23.83
N ALA A 22 -5.03 3.94 24.46
CA ALA A 22 -5.69 3.76 25.75
C ALA A 22 -6.88 2.79 25.67
N ASP A 23 -7.53 2.69 24.50
CA ASP A 23 -8.62 1.75 24.24
C ASP A 23 -8.13 0.30 24.01
N ILE A 24 -6.81 0.06 23.83
CA ILE A 24 -6.26 -1.29 23.67
C ILE A 24 -6.12 -1.94 25.06
N PRO A 25 -6.84 -3.05 25.35
CA PRO A 25 -6.74 -3.71 26.64
C PRO A 25 -5.33 -4.27 26.87
N PRO A 26 -4.83 -4.25 28.12
CA PRO A 26 -3.50 -4.77 28.41
C PRO A 26 -3.46 -6.28 28.13
N LEU A 27 -2.29 -6.78 27.71
CA LEU A 27 -2.13 -8.12 27.14
C LEU A 27 -2.70 -9.26 28.01
N LYS A 28 -2.62 -9.12 29.34
CA LYS A 28 -3.16 -10.06 30.33
C LYS A 28 -4.68 -10.25 30.25
N ASP A 29 -5.39 -9.26 29.72
CA ASP A 29 -6.85 -9.25 29.59
C ASP A 29 -7.30 -9.70 28.18
N VAL A 30 -6.36 -9.93 27.26
CA VAL A 30 -6.65 -10.41 25.90
C VAL A 30 -6.60 -11.94 25.86
N LYS A 31 -7.76 -12.56 25.66
CA LYS A 31 -7.83 -14.00 25.37
C LYS A 31 -7.57 -14.26 23.89
N PHE A 32 -6.36 -14.70 23.57
CA PHE A 32 -6.02 -15.15 22.22
C PHE A 32 -6.67 -16.51 21.94
N ASN A 33 -7.58 -16.53 20.96
CA ASN A 33 -8.09 -17.79 20.43
C ASN A 33 -7.18 -18.24 19.29
N SER A 34 -6.87 -19.53 19.25
CA SER A 34 -6.12 -20.10 18.12
C SER A 34 -6.90 -19.84 16.83
N MET A 35 -6.23 -19.30 15.82
CA MET A 35 -6.86 -19.15 14.51
C MET A 35 -7.22 -20.54 14.00
N LYS A 36 -8.52 -20.80 13.78
CA LYS A 36 -8.94 -22.03 13.11
C LYS A 36 -8.22 -22.09 11.77
N ALA A 37 -7.65 -23.25 11.45
CA ALA A 37 -7.06 -23.48 10.14
C ALA A 37 -8.09 -23.07 9.08
N LEU A 38 -7.75 -22.07 8.28
CA LEU A 38 -8.59 -21.66 7.18
C LEU A 38 -8.53 -22.81 6.17
N HIS A 39 -9.55 -23.68 6.14
CA HIS A 39 -9.64 -24.78 5.17
C HIS A 39 -9.92 -24.29 3.74
N ARG A 40 -9.98 -22.97 3.53
CA ARG A 40 -10.14 -22.37 2.22
C ARG A 40 -8.80 -22.44 1.49
N LEU A 41 -8.79 -23.10 0.33
CA LEU A 41 -7.71 -22.97 -0.65
C LEU A 41 -7.42 -21.48 -0.87
N PRO A 42 -6.14 -21.07 -0.89
CA PRO A 42 -5.77 -19.68 -1.12
C PRO A 42 -6.50 -19.18 -2.38
N ALA A 43 -7.34 -18.17 -2.19
CA ALA A 43 -8.06 -17.57 -3.29
C ALA A 43 -7.08 -16.67 -4.04
N VAL A 44 -6.85 -16.98 -5.31
CA VAL A 44 -6.11 -16.12 -6.22
C VAL A 44 -6.96 -14.87 -6.45
N ASN A 45 -6.74 -13.84 -5.63
CA ASN A 45 -7.35 -12.53 -5.80
C ASN A 45 -6.50 -11.71 -6.77
N LEU A 46 -6.38 -12.20 -8.01
CA LEU A 46 -5.76 -11.43 -9.08
C LEU A 46 -6.78 -10.47 -9.66
N PRO A 47 -6.37 -9.24 -10.02
CA PRO A 47 -7.17 -8.36 -10.87
C PRO A 47 -7.58 -9.09 -12.16
N ASN A 48 -8.81 -8.87 -12.61
CA ASN A 48 -9.40 -9.58 -13.76
C ASN A 48 -8.63 -9.40 -15.08
N ASN A 49 -7.76 -8.39 -15.16
CA ASN A 49 -6.92 -8.07 -16.31
C ASN A 49 -5.49 -8.64 -16.22
N ILE A 50 -5.17 -9.41 -15.18
CA ILE A 50 -3.85 -10.03 -15.01
C ILE A 50 -3.93 -11.49 -15.46
N ASP A 51 -3.11 -11.84 -16.45
CA ASP A 51 -2.91 -13.23 -16.84
C ASP A 51 -1.99 -13.93 -15.83
N PRO A 52 -2.49 -14.89 -15.03
CA PRO A 52 -1.67 -15.63 -14.08
C PRO A 52 -0.58 -16.50 -14.74
N GLN A 53 -0.68 -16.78 -16.04
CA GLN A 53 0.33 -17.55 -16.77
C GLN A 53 1.44 -16.67 -17.34
N SER A 54 1.29 -15.34 -17.28
CA SER A 54 2.31 -14.40 -17.73
C SER A 54 3.24 -14.03 -16.56
N PRO A 55 4.52 -14.45 -16.58
CA PRO A 55 5.47 -14.09 -15.53
C PRO A 55 5.64 -12.57 -15.41
N TYR A 56 5.54 -11.87 -16.54
CA TYR A 56 5.60 -10.41 -16.58
C TYR A 56 4.36 -9.75 -15.94
N ALA A 57 3.17 -10.31 -16.15
CA ALA A 57 1.95 -9.79 -15.52
C ALA A 57 1.98 -9.99 -13.99
N LEU A 58 2.53 -11.10 -13.51
CA LEU A 58 2.73 -11.32 -12.07
C LEU A 58 3.81 -10.39 -11.49
N PHE A 59 4.90 -10.18 -12.22
CA PHE A 59 5.97 -9.26 -11.84
C PHE A 59 5.46 -7.82 -11.68
N SER A 60 4.63 -7.38 -12.64
CA SER A 60 4.10 -6.01 -12.67
C SER A 60 3.10 -5.68 -11.54
N LEU A 61 2.65 -6.67 -10.77
CA LEU A 61 1.91 -6.44 -9.52
C LEU A 61 2.77 -5.84 -8.41
N TYR A 62 4.08 -6.06 -8.44
CA TYR A 62 5.03 -5.60 -7.43
C TYR A 62 5.88 -4.43 -7.90
N ILE A 63 6.20 -4.40 -9.20
CA ILE A 63 6.99 -3.33 -9.82
C ILE A 63 6.20 -2.80 -11.00
N SER A 64 5.66 -1.59 -10.85
CA SER A 64 4.87 -0.96 -11.89
C SER A 64 5.76 -0.45 -13.04
N GLU A 65 5.14 -0.22 -14.20
CA GLU A 65 5.78 0.49 -15.31
C GLU A 65 6.34 1.84 -14.86
N ALA A 66 5.62 2.55 -13.98
CA ALA A 66 6.06 3.84 -13.43
C ALA A 66 7.33 3.71 -12.59
N ASP A 67 7.49 2.61 -11.84
CA ASP A 67 8.70 2.35 -11.07
C ASP A 67 9.90 2.14 -12.00
N ILE A 68 9.71 1.38 -13.09
CA ILE A 68 10.75 1.20 -14.11
C ILE A 68 11.11 2.54 -14.76
N GLN A 69 10.12 3.35 -15.14
CA GLN A 69 10.36 4.67 -15.72
C GLN A 69 11.11 5.60 -14.75
N ASN A 70 10.80 5.54 -13.47
CA ASN A 70 11.52 6.30 -12.44
C ASN A 70 12.97 5.84 -12.29
N ILE A 71 13.22 4.52 -12.28
CA ILE A 71 14.58 3.96 -12.24
C ILE A 71 15.36 4.40 -13.46
N THR A 72 14.78 4.30 -14.66
CA THR A 72 15.43 4.73 -15.91
C THR A 72 15.76 6.22 -15.87
N SER A 73 14.78 7.05 -15.50
CA SER A 73 14.97 8.52 -15.47
C SER A 73 16.05 8.94 -14.48
N SER A 74 16.02 8.39 -13.27
CA SER A 74 17.00 8.71 -12.22
C SER A 74 18.40 8.18 -12.56
N THR A 75 18.49 6.99 -13.15
CA THR A 75 19.76 6.41 -13.62
C THR A 75 20.38 7.25 -14.73
N ASN A 76 19.58 7.67 -15.72
CA ASN A 76 20.04 8.51 -16.81
C ASN A 76 20.50 9.88 -16.31
N ALA A 77 19.72 10.53 -15.43
CA ALA A 77 20.11 11.80 -14.82
C ALA A 77 21.44 11.68 -14.05
N TYR A 78 21.64 10.57 -13.33
CA TYR A 78 22.91 10.31 -12.66
C TYR A 78 24.07 10.12 -13.65
N ALA A 79 23.85 9.36 -14.73
CA ALA A 79 24.86 9.16 -15.77
C ALA A 79 25.27 10.50 -16.42
N GLU A 80 24.33 11.38 -16.71
CA GLU A 80 24.59 12.73 -17.23
C GLU A 80 25.44 13.58 -16.26
N ILE A 81 25.15 13.50 -14.95
CA ILE A 81 25.96 14.16 -13.92
C ILE A 81 27.40 13.62 -13.93
N GLN A 82 27.58 12.31 -14.10
CA GLN A 82 28.93 11.72 -14.11
C GLN A 82 29.72 12.07 -15.38
N ILE A 83 29.06 12.06 -16.54
CA ILE A 83 29.67 12.49 -17.81
C ILE A 83 30.08 13.96 -17.74
N SER A 84 29.24 14.84 -17.20
CA SER A 84 29.58 16.26 -17.06
C SER A 84 30.73 16.52 -16.09
N ARG A 85 30.88 15.69 -15.05
CA ARG A 85 32.00 15.77 -14.08
C ARG A 85 33.31 15.23 -14.65
N ASN A 86 33.24 14.23 -15.51
CA ASN A 86 34.41 13.66 -16.17
C ASN A 86 34.08 13.36 -17.64
N PRO A 87 34.34 14.32 -18.55
CA PRO A 87 34.00 14.19 -19.97
C PRO A 87 34.64 12.97 -20.65
N ALA A 88 35.75 12.45 -20.11
CA ALA A 88 36.40 11.25 -20.63
C ALA A 88 35.55 9.97 -20.46
N LEU A 89 34.44 10.03 -19.71
CA LEU A 89 33.48 8.92 -19.54
C LEU A 89 32.48 8.79 -20.70
N ASN A 90 32.46 9.72 -21.66
CA ASN A 90 31.64 9.65 -22.86
C ASN A 90 32.54 9.46 -24.10
N PRO A 91 32.88 8.22 -24.46
CA PRO A 91 33.80 7.92 -25.57
C PRO A 91 33.22 8.24 -26.95
#